data_AF-A0A1I2GEB7-F1
#
_entry.id   AF-A0A1I2GEB7-F1
#
_cell.length_a   1.000
_cell.length_b   1.000
_cell.length_c   1.000
_cell.angle_alpha   90.00
_cell.angle_beta   90.00
_cell.angle_gamma   90.00
#
_symmetry.space_group_name_H-M   'P 1'
#
loop_
_entity.id
_entity.type
_entity.pdbx_description
1 polymer ?
#
loop_
_entity_poly.entity_id
_entity_poly.type
_entity_poly.pdbx_seq_one_letter_code
_entity_poly.pdbx_strand_id
1 'polypeptide(L)' 'MIIRKQYTKEYKLDAISLVLDQGNTPAEAARSLGN' A
#
# COMPACT_ATOMS: atom_id res chain seq x y z
N MET A 1 -24.10 -5.71 -1.85
CA MET A 1 -22.90 -6.44 -2.33
C MET A 1 -21.67 -5.63 -1.93
N ILE A 2 -20.81 -6.14 -1.05
CA ILE A 2 -19.60 -5.42 -0.63
C ILE A 2 -18.50 -5.74 -1.66
N ILE A 3 -18.17 -4.77 -2.52
CA ILE A 3 -17.11 -4.94 -3.51
C ILE A 3 -15.77 -4.76 -2.78
N ARG A 4 -15.06 -5.87 -2.54
CA ARG A 4 -13.72 -5.81 -1.96
C ARG A 4 -12.76 -5.21 -3.00
N LYS A 5 -12.09 -4.11 -2.65
CA LYS A 5 -10.98 -3.60 -3.47
C LYS A 5 -9.93 -4.71 -3.61
N GLN A 6 -9.68 -5.12 -4.84
CA GLN A 6 -8.57 -6.01 -5.16
C GLN A 6 -7.37 -5.15 -5.51
N TYR A 7 -6.27 -5.36 -4.79
CA TYR A 7 -5.00 -4.75 -5.06
C TYR A 7 -4.11 -5.76 -5.78
N THR A 8 -3.41 -5.30 -6.82
CA THR A 8 -2.44 -6.13 -7.55
C THR A 8 -1.29 -6.55 -6.64
N LYS A 9 -0.54 -7.57 -7.05
CA LYS A 9 0.65 -8.02 -6.29
C LYS A 9 1.68 -6.89 -6.15
N GLU A 10 1.87 -6.12 -7.22
CA GLU A 10 2.79 -4.99 -7.27
C GLU A 10 2.39 -3.90 -6.27
N TYR A 11 1.10 -3.57 -6.18
CA TYR A 11 0.59 -2.61 -5.19
C TYR A 11 0.91 -3.03 -3.75
N LYS A 12 0.79 -4.32 -3.45
CA LYS A 12 1.10 -4.85 -2.11
C LYS A 12 2.61 -4.83 -1.83
N LEU A 13 3.44 -5.13 -2.83
CA LEU A 13 4.89 -5.10 -2.70
C LEU A 13 5.40 -3.67 -2.49
N ASP A 14 4.86 -2.71 -3.23
CA ASP A 14 5.22 -1.30 -3.08
C ASP A 14 4.84 -0.79 -1.67
N ALA A 15 3.67 -1.19 -1.17
CA ALA A 15 3.26 -0.88 0.21
C ALA A 15 4.22 -1.43 1.26
N ILE A 16 4.71 -2.66 1.05
CA ILE A 16 5.67 -3.31 1.94
C ILE A 16 7.02 -2.61 1.88
N SER A 17 7.51 -2.28 0.68
CA SER A 17 8.77 -1.53 0.52
C SER A 17 8.68 -0.15 1.18
N LEU A 18 7.58 0.58 1.01
CA LEU A 18 7.41 1.89 1.66
C LEU A 18 7.48 1.82 3.18
N VAL A 19 6.98 0.75 3.79
CA VAL A 19 7.03 0.57 5.25
C VAL A 19 8.38 0.02 5.73
N LEU A 20 8.93 -0.97 5.04
CA LEU A 20 10.16 -1.66 5.45
C LEU A 20 11.44 -0.89 5.08
N ASP A 21 11.50 -0.34 3.88
CA ASP A 21 12.70 0.31 3.34
C ASP A 21 12.77 1.79 3.73
N GLN A 22 11.65 2.50 3.61
CA GLN A 22 11.59 3.94 3.92
C GLN A 22 11.16 4.24 5.36
N GLY A 23 10.76 3.22 6.12
CA GLY A 23 10.30 3.38 7.50
C GLY A 23 8.99 4.17 7.62
N ASN A 24 8.22 4.30 6.53
CA ASN A 24 6.93 5.00 6.58
C ASN A 24 5.94 4.23 7.45
N THR A 25 5.02 4.98 8.06
CA THR A 25 3.88 4.35 8.72
C THR A 25 2.92 3.76 7.67
N PRO A 26 2.09 2.74 8.02
CA PRO A 26 1.10 2.19 7.10
C PRO A 26 0.14 3.23 6.53
N ALA A 27 -0.15 4.27 7.31
CA ALA A 27 -0.98 5.39 6.89
C ALA A 27 -0.29 6.26 5.82
N GLU A 28 1.01 6.53 5.97
CA GLU A 28 1.79 7.26 4.98
C GLU A 28 2.02 6.44 3.71
N ALA A 29 2.36 5.15 3.84
CA ALA A 29 2.47 4.26 2.69
C ALA A 29 1.16 4.20 1.89
N ALA A 30 0.01 4.10 2.58
CA ALA A 30 -1.31 4.14 1.92
C ALA A 30 -1.61 5.47 1.23
N ARG A 31 -1.07 6.58 1.74
CA ARG A 31 -1.23 7.93 1.17
C ARG A 31 -0.35 8.11 -0.07
N SER A 32 0.86 7.57 -0.05
CA SER A 32 1.79 7.53 -1.20
C SER A 32 1.28 6.63 -2.33
N LEU A 33 0.61 5.52 -1.99
CA LEU A 33 -0.02 4.60 -2.95
C LEU A 33 -1.46 4.96 -3.33
N GLY A 34 -1.99 6.07 -2.82
CA GLY A 34 -3.39 6.47 -2.97
C GLY A 34 -3.70 7.26 -4.24
N ASN A 35 -2.73 7.41 -5.15
CA ASN A 35 -2.85 8.15 -6.42
C ASN A 35 -3.07 7.20 -7.60
#